data_AF-A0A1M5T944-F1
#
_entry.id   AF-A0A1M5T944-F1
#
_cell.length_a   1.000
_cell.length_b   1.000
_cell.length_c   1.000
_cell.angle_alpha   90.00
_cell.angle_beta   90.00
_cell.angle_gamma   90.00
#
_symmetry.space_group_name_H-M   'P 1'
#
loop_
_entity.id
_entity.type
_entity.pdbx_description
1 polymer ?
#
loop_
_entity_poly.entity_id
_entity_poly.type
_entity_poly.pdbx_seq_one_letter_code
_entity_poly.pdbx_strand_id
1 'polypeptide(L)'
;MTTFVFHTDPGHGWLEVSMHEMKAVNLNPYDFSHYSYRQHNVFYLEEDCDAQKFVDAYKKKHGHSPIITEKYAERTFIRSLPPIS
;
A
#
# COMPACT_ATOMS: atom_id res chain seq x y z
N MET A 1 11.23 -5.54 13.04
CA MET A 1 9.88 -5.64 12.46
C MET A 1 9.74 -4.49 11.48
N THR A 2 9.26 -4.75 10.26
CA THR A 2 9.05 -3.70 9.24
C THR A 2 7.75 -2.97 9.54
N THR A 3 7.80 -1.63 9.51
CA THR A 3 6.66 -0.76 9.75
C THR A 3 6.27 -0.07 8.45
N PHE A 4 4.98 -0.11 8.13
CA PHE A 4 4.39 0.50 6.95
C PHE A 4 3.49 1.66 7.37
N VAL A 5 3.39 2.67 6.52
CA VAL A 5 2.53 3.84 6.75
C VAL A 5 1.21 3.63 6.02
N PHE A 6 0.11 3.79 6.74
CA PHE A 6 -1.24 3.77 6.17
C PHE A 6 -1.77 5.20 6.16
N HIS A 7 -1.86 5.79 4.97
CA HIS A 7 -2.33 7.16 4.80
C HIS A 7 -3.84 7.16 4.70
N THR A 8 -4.52 7.97 5.50
CA THR A 8 -5.99 8.08 5.50
C THR A 8 -6.43 9.51 5.30
N ASP A 9 -7.56 9.66 4.62
CA ASP A 9 -8.34 10.90 4.61
C ASP A 9 -9.83 10.57 4.88
N PRO A 10 -10.74 11.55 5.00
CA PRO A 10 -12.14 11.28 5.32
C PRO A 10 -12.87 10.34 4.35
N GLY A 11 -12.31 10.11 3.15
CA GLY A 11 -12.92 9.26 2.14
C GLY A 11 -12.30 7.87 2.02
N HIS A 12 -10.96 7.77 2.02
CA HIS A 12 -10.26 6.51 1.77
C HIS A 12 -8.89 6.40 2.46
N GLY A 13 -8.38 5.17 2.51
CA GLY A 13 -7.05 4.79 2.98
C GLY A 13 -6.14 4.16 1.92
N TRP A 14 -4.82 4.31 2.10
CA TRP A 14 -3.82 3.66 1.27
C TRP A 14 -2.59 3.23 2.06
N LEU A 15 -2.14 1.99 1.84
CA LEU A 15 -0.89 1.46 2.39
C LEU A 15 0.31 1.85 1.53
N GLU A 16 1.28 2.56 2.11
CA GLU A 16 2.55 2.90 1.48
C GLU A 16 3.48 1.68 1.43
N VAL A 17 3.88 1.27 0.22
CA VAL A 17 4.74 0.12 -0.03
C VAL A 17 5.77 0.47 -1.12
N SER A 18 7.05 0.20 -0.87
CA SER A 18 8.09 0.36 -1.89
C SER A 18 8.10 -0.81 -2.90
N MET A 19 8.64 -0.58 -4.10
CA MET A 19 8.88 -1.64 -5.09
C MET A 19 9.70 -2.80 -4.51
N HIS A 20 10.63 -2.50 -3.60
CA HIS A 20 11.47 -3.52 -2.97
C HIS A 20 10.65 -4.42 -2.05
N GLU A 21 9.79 -3.84 -1.20
CA GLU A 21 8.92 -4.60 -0.29
C GLU A 21 7.88 -5.42 -1.06
N MET A 22 7.31 -4.84 -2.12
CA MET A 22 6.39 -5.53 -3.02
C MET A 22 7.03 -6.76 -3.67
N LYS A 23 8.22 -6.61 -4.26
CA LYS A 23 9.01 -7.73 -4.80
C LYS A 23 9.39 -8.72 -3.71
N ALA A 24 9.70 -8.24 -2.51
CA ALA A 24 10.03 -9.10 -1.39
C ALA A 24 8.89 -10.05 -1.03
N VAL A 25 7.62 -9.74 -1.33
CA VAL A 25 6.48 -10.64 -1.11
C VAL A 25 5.97 -11.34 -2.37
N ASN A 26 6.75 -11.29 -3.46
CA ASN A 26 6.41 -11.83 -4.78
C ASN A 26 5.14 -11.20 -5.40
N LEU A 27 4.87 -9.93 -5.09
CA LEU A 27 3.84 -9.13 -5.75
C LEU A 27 4.48 -8.19 -6.76
N ASN A 28 3.65 -7.67 -7.66
CA ASN A 28 4.04 -6.71 -8.68
C ASN A 28 2.94 -5.65 -8.90
N PRO A 29 3.26 -4.50 -9.51
CA PRO A 29 2.29 -3.41 -9.67
C PRO A 29 1.01 -3.79 -10.44
N TYR A 30 1.08 -4.78 -11.35
CA TYR A 30 -0.07 -5.23 -12.13
C TYR A 30 -1.06 -6.11 -11.32
N ASP A 31 -0.73 -6.48 -10.08
CA ASP A 31 -1.62 -7.23 -9.19
C ASP A 31 -2.70 -6.33 -8.52
N PHE A 32 -2.58 -5.01 -8.69
CA PHE A 32 -3.38 -4.00 -8.02
C PHE A 32 -4.31 -3.25 -8.97
N SER A 33 -5.42 -2.78 -8.41
CA SER A 33 -6.44 -2.03 -9.13
C SER A 33 -5.98 -0.60 -9.49
N HIS A 34 -6.74 0.05 -10.36
CA HIS A 34 -6.57 1.47 -10.71
C HIS A 34 -6.92 2.44 -9.57
N TYR A 35 -7.45 1.94 -8.45
CA TYR A 35 -7.67 2.72 -7.23
C TYR A 35 -6.41 2.83 -6.35
N SER A 36 -5.36 2.08 -6.70
CA SER A 36 -4.02 2.22 -6.14
C SER A 36 -3.18 3.17 -6.98
N TYR A 37 -2.29 3.91 -6.32
CA TYR A 37 -1.52 4.99 -6.93
C TYR A 37 -0.01 4.77 -6.82
N ARG A 38 0.79 5.49 -7.62
CA ARG A 38 2.25 5.44 -7.53
C ARG A 38 2.92 6.79 -7.56
N GLN A 39 4.04 6.87 -6.85
CA GLN A 39 5.01 7.95 -6.97
C GLN A 39 6.42 7.34 -7.07
N HIS A 40 7.03 7.41 -8.26
CA HIS A 40 8.31 6.76 -8.54
C HIS A 40 8.30 5.25 -8.22
N ASN A 41 9.07 4.83 -7.22
CA ASN A 41 9.18 3.44 -6.75
C ASN A 41 8.38 3.17 -5.46
N VAL A 42 7.46 4.08 -5.11
CA VAL A 42 6.55 3.95 -3.98
C VAL A 42 5.13 3.80 -4.51
N PHE A 43 4.38 2.88 -3.91
CA PHE A 43 3.03 2.52 -4.26
C PHE A 43 2.12 2.76 -3.06
N TYR A 44 0.89 3.19 -3.34
CA TYR A 44 -0.13 3.49 -2.35
C TYR A 44 -1.31 2.58 -2.65
N LEU A 45 -1.39 1.48 -1.92
CA LEU A 45 -2.33 0.40 -2.17
C LEU A 45 -3.66 0.71 -1.47
N GLU A 46 -4.73 0.74 -2.25
CA GLU A 46 -6.10 1.01 -1.79
C GLU A 46 -6.54 0.07 -0.66
N GLU A 47 -7.24 0.60 0.33
CA GLU A 47 -7.58 -0.08 1.59
C GLU A 47 -8.49 -1.29 1.48
N ASP A 48 -9.53 -1.22 0.64
CA ASP A 48 -10.61 -2.21 0.58
C ASP A 48 -10.14 -3.53 -0.02
N CYS A 49 -9.17 -3.49 -0.96
CA CYS A 49 -8.72 -4.69 -1.65
C CYS A 49 -7.20 -4.84 -1.72
N ASP A 50 -6.50 -3.79 -2.17
CA ASP A 50 -5.11 -3.93 -2.60
C ASP A 50 -4.12 -3.97 -1.42
N ALA A 51 -4.38 -3.20 -0.36
CA ALA A 51 -3.61 -3.23 0.87
C ALA A 51 -3.68 -4.62 1.53
N GLN A 52 -4.88 -5.23 1.58
CA GLN A 52 -5.06 -6.56 2.16
C GLN A 52 -4.29 -7.64 1.38
N LYS A 53 -4.26 -7.57 0.04
CA LYS A 53 -3.43 -8.49 -0.78
C LYS A 53 -1.96 -8.44 -0.36
N PHE A 54 -1.42 -7.23 -0.14
CA PHE A 54 -0.03 -7.08 0.32
C PHE A 54 0.17 -7.63 1.73
N VAL A 55 -0.74 -7.33 2.67
CA VAL A 55 -0.66 -7.83 4.05
C VAL A 55 -0.70 -9.36 4.10
N ASP A 56 -1.54 -9.99 3.29
CA ASP A 56 -1.65 -11.45 3.21
C ASP A 56 -0.37 -12.07 2.62
N ALA A 57 0.18 -11.48 1.55
CA ALA A 57 1.44 -11.92 0.97
C ALA A 57 2.62 -11.75 1.95
N TYR A 58 2.65 -10.63 2.67
CA TYR A 58 3.63 -10.37 3.73
C TYR A 58 3.54 -11.42 4.84
N LYS A 59 2.33 -11.65 5.37
CA LYS A 59 2.09 -12.64 6.42
C LYS A 59 2.46 -14.05 5.99
N LYS A 60 2.13 -14.43 4.75
CA LYS A 60 2.50 -15.73 4.17
C LYS A 60 4.02 -15.90 4.08
N LYS A 61 4.76 -14.84 3.76
CA LYS A 61 6.23 -14.90 3.62
C LYS A 61 6.97 -14.84 4.95
N HIS A 62 6.52 -14.00 5.88
CA HIS A 62 7.25 -13.71 7.13
C HIS A 62 6.71 -14.46 8.35
N GLY A 63 5.53 -15.09 8.25
CA GLY A 63 4.88 -15.81 9.37
C GLY A 63 4.21 -14.89 10.40
N HIS A 64 4.21 -13.58 10.16
CA HIS A 64 3.56 -12.59 11.02
C HIS A 64 3.05 -11.40 10.19
N SER A 65 2.06 -10.67 10.72
CA SER A 65 1.56 -9.45 10.08
C SER A 65 2.62 -8.31 10.15
N PRO A 66 2.62 -7.40 9.18
CA PRO A 66 3.43 -6.18 9.27
C PRO A 66 2.92 -5.27 10.40
N ILE A 67 3.78 -4.39 10.91
CA ILE A 67 3.33 -3.29 11.76
C ILE A 67 2.82 -2.19 10.82
N ILE A 68 1.63 -1.67 11.08
CA ILE A 68 1.02 -0.60 10.30
C ILE A 68 0.79 0.59 11.24
N THR A 69 1.26 1.77 10.81
CA THR A 69 1.03 3.04 11.51
C THR A 69 0.20 3.95 10.65
N GLU A 70 -0.88 4.48 11.22
CA GLU A 70 -1.78 5.39 10.50
C GLU A 70 -1.21 6.82 10.46
N LYS A 71 -1.38 7.48 9.31
CA LYS A 71 -1.12 8.90 9.10
C LYS A 71 -2.34 9.54 8.45
N TYR A 72 -3.15 10.19 9.27
CA TYR A 72 -4.32 10.92 8.82
C TYR A 72 -3.96 12.29 8.22
N ALA A 73 -4.67 12.70 7.17
CA ALA A 73 -4.72 14.06 6.66
C ALA A 73 -6.10 14.36 6.06
N GLU A 74 -6.61 15.58 6.25
CA GLU A 74 -7.90 16.03 5.64
C GLU A 74 -7.94 15.83 4.11
N ARG A 75 -6.78 15.94 3.45
CA ARG A 75 -6.62 15.61 2.05
C ARG A 75 -5.24 15.01 1.82
N THR A 76 -5.20 13.74 1.50
CA THR A 76 -3.93 13.07 1.15
C THR A 76 -3.39 13.59 -0.18
N PHE A 77 -2.06 13.64 -0.31
CA PHE A 77 -1.41 13.92 -1.60
C PHE A 77 -1.61 12.77 -2.60
N ILE A 78 -2.00 11.58 -2.12
CA ILE A 78 -2.17 10.37 -2.91
C ILE A 78 -3.26 10.55 -3.97
N ARG A 79 -4.30 11.34 -3.66
CA ARG A 79 -5.39 11.66 -4.60
C ARG A 79 -4.95 12.43 -5.85
N SER A 80 -3.74 13.01 -5.89
CA SER A 80 -3.20 13.68 -7.08
C SER A 80 -2.13 12.87 -7.81
N LEU A 81 -1.87 11.64 -7.39
CA LEU A 81 -0.90 10.75 -8.03
C LEU A 81 -1.51 10.05 -9.25
N PRO A 82 -0.66 9.61 -10.20
CA PRO A 82 -1.11 8.71 -11.26
C PRO A 82 -1.48 7.33 -10.69
N PRO A 83 -2.51 6.66 -11.24
CA PRO A 83 -2.83 5.28 -10.90
C PRO A 83 -1.68 4.34 -11.29
N ILE A 84 -1.65 3.16 -10.66
CA ILE A 84 -0.65 2.12 -10.95
C ILE A 84 -0.88 1.48 -12.33
N SER A 85 -2.14 1.29 -12.72
CA SER A 85 -2.59 0.68 -13.98
C SER A 85 -3.39 1.63 -14.86
#